data_AF-A0A956VN97-F1
#
_entry.id   AF-A0A956VN97-F1
#
_cell.length_a   1.000
_cell.length_b   1.000
_cell.length_c   1.000
_cell.angle_alpha   90.00
_cell.angle_beta   90.00
_cell.angle_gamma   90.00
#
_symmetry.space_group_name_H-M   'P 1'
#
loop_
_entity.id
_entity.type
_entity.pdbx_description
1 polymer ?
#
loop_
_entity_poly.entity_id
_entity_poly.type
_entity_poly.pdbx_seq_one_letter_code
_entity_poly.pdbx_strand_id
1 'polypeptide(L)'
;LGLPALAGFIAEVTVFIGAFDRFEWAVIASIFGVVLSAGYVLWLLQRVVFGPVNHDWDALTDQEHWWEHGAVLSLAVFVVLLGVYPALLMDMIDPAIASVIAGAGL
;
A
#
# COMPACT_ATOMS: atom_id res chain seq x y z
N LEU A 1 -3.92 -1.52 3.82
CA LEU A 1 -4.66 -0.44 4.56
C LEU A 1 -5.89 0.02 3.79
N GLY A 2 -5.95 -0.25 2.48
CA GLY A 2 -7.11 0.07 1.66
C GLY A 2 -7.45 1.56 1.57
N LEU A 3 -6.48 2.45 1.78
CA LEU A 3 -6.72 3.90 1.76
C LEU A 3 -6.87 4.39 0.32
N PRO A 4 -8.02 4.99 -0.04
CA PRO A 4 -8.22 5.55 -1.37
C PRO A 4 -7.12 6.55 -1.73
N ALA A 5 -6.77 6.60 -3.02
CA ALA A 5 -5.71 7.45 -3.58
C ALA A 5 -4.25 7.10 -3.21
N LEU A 6 -3.99 5.99 -2.51
CA LEU A 6 -2.64 5.43 -2.37
C LEU A 6 -2.43 4.26 -3.32
N ALA A 7 -1.21 4.11 -3.83
CA ALA A 7 -0.83 3.05 -4.78
C ALA A 7 -1.23 1.64 -4.31
N GLY A 8 -1.09 1.37 -3.00
CA GLY A 8 -1.48 0.08 -2.42
C GLY A 8 -2.96 -0.25 -2.56
N PHE A 9 -3.85 0.75 -2.50
CA PHE A 9 -5.30 0.51 -2.66
C PHE A 9 -5.65 0.15 -4.10
N ILE A 10 -5.06 0.83 -5.09
CA ILE A 10 -5.26 0.47 -6.50
C ILE A 10 -4.83 -0.98 -6.74
N ALA A 11 -3.66 -1.37 -6.25
CA ALA A 11 -3.17 -2.74 -6.37
C ALA A 11 -4.12 -3.76 -5.71
N GLU A 12 -4.58 -3.50 -4.47
CA GLU A 12 -5.53 -4.36 -3.76
C GLU A 12 -6.85 -4.53 -4.55
N VAL A 13 -7.42 -3.43 -5.06
CA VAL A 13 -8.68 -3.45 -5.84
C VAL A 13 -8.52 -4.18 -7.17
N THR A 14 -7.45 -3.94 -7.91
CA THR A 14 -7.18 -4.63 -9.19
C THR A 14 -7.11 -6.14 -8.99
N VAL A 15 -6.44 -6.60 -7.91
CA VAL A 15 -6.37 -8.02 -7.56
C VAL A 15 -7.74 -8.59 -7.22
N PHE A 16 -8.55 -7.87 -6.44
CA PHE A 16 -9.89 -8.35 -6.08
C PHE A 16 -10.81 -8.46 -7.30
N ILE A 17 -10.83 -7.44 -8.16
CA ILE A 17 -11.64 -7.47 -9.39
C ILE A 17 -11.19 -8.60 -10.30
N GLY A 18 -9.88 -8.78 -10.51
CA GLY A 18 -9.34 -9.83 -11.37
C GLY A 18 -9.55 -11.26 -10.84
N ALA A 19 -9.60 -11.44 -9.52
CA ALA A 19 -9.76 -12.76 -8.90
C ALA A 19 -11.21 -13.15 -8.62
N PHE A 20 -12.16 -12.19 -8.61
CA PHE A 20 -13.52 -12.42 -8.13
C PHE A 20 -14.26 -13.50 -8.92
N ASP A 21 -14.25 -13.44 -10.26
CA ASP A 21 -14.99 -14.36 -11.13
C ASP A 21 -14.60 -15.84 -10.94
N ARG A 22 -13.36 -16.10 -10.50
CA ARG A 22 -12.84 -17.46 -10.32
C ARG A 22 -12.75 -17.91 -8.87
N PHE A 23 -12.51 -16.99 -7.94
CA PHE A 23 -12.15 -17.28 -6.55
C PHE A 23 -12.94 -16.44 -5.54
N GLU A 24 -14.25 -16.29 -5.74
CA GLU A 24 -15.16 -15.48 -4.92
C GLU A 24 -14.92 -15.63 -3.40
N TRP A 25 -14.95 -16.87 -2.88
CA TRP A 25 -14.77 -17.12 -1.45
C TRP A 25 -13.40 -16.70 -0.91
N ALA A 26 -12.35 -16.85 -1.71
CA ALA A 26 -11.00 -16.43 -1.33
C ALA A 26 -10.88 -14.89 -1.32
N VAL A 27 -11.54 -14.20 -2.28
CA VAL A 27 -11.59 -12.74 -2.30
C VAL A 27 -12.34 -12.21 -1.08
N ILE A 28 -13.49 -12.80 -0.73
CA ILE A 28 -14.25 -12.43 0.47
C ILE A 28 -13.40 -12.59 1.75
N ALA A 29 -12.69 -13.72 1.88
CA ALA A 29 -11.78 -13.94 3.01
C ALA A 29 -10.63 -12.93 3.03
N SER A 30 -10.11 -12.53 1.87
CA SER A 30 -9.01 -11.55 1.76
C SER A 30 -9.43 -10.14 2.19
N ILE A 31 -10.68 -9.74 1.92
CA ILE A 31 -11.23 -8.45 2.37
C ILE A 31 -11.20 -8.35 3.90
N PHE A 32 -11.47 -9.46 4.62
CA PHE A 32 -11.33 -9.48 6.08
C PHE A 32 -9.88 -9.19 6.52
N GLY A 33 -8.89 -9.68 5.78
CA GLY A 33 -7.47 -9.36 6.00
C GLY A 33 -7.16 -7.87 5.85
N VAL A 34 -7.83 -7.17 4.92
CA VAL A 34 -7.69 -5.71 4.76
C VAL A 34 -8.22 -4.98 5.99
N VAL A 35 -9.37 -5.41 6.54
CA VAL A 35 -9.94 -4.83 7.76
C VAL A 35 -9.02 -5.02 8.96
N LEU A 36 -8.48 -6.22 9.16
CA LEU A 36 -7.51 -6.49 10.22
C LEU A 36 -6.24 -5.64 10.07
N SER A 37 -5.74 -5.51 8.83
CA SER A 37 -4.58 -4.68 8.54
C SER A 37 -4.83 -3.21 8.87
N ALA A 38 -6.02 -2.69 8.54
CA ALA A 38 -6.39 -1.32 8.89
C ALA A 38 -6.50 -1.13 10.40
N GLY A 39 -7.16 -2.05 11.11
CA GLY A 39 -7.25 -2.03 12.57
C GLY A 39 -5.88 -2.05 13.25
N TYR A 40 -4.97 -2.90 12.77
CA TYR A 40 -3.60 -2.97 13.28
C TYR A 40 -2.83 -1.66 13.08
N VAL A 41 -2.89 -1.06 11.88
CA VAL A 41 -2.17 0.20 11.63
C VAL A 41 -2.75 1.37 12.43
N LEU A 42 -4.07 1.45 12.57
CA LEU A 42 -4.70 2.47 13.42
C LEU A 42 -4.31 2.30 14.90
N TRP A 43 -4.28 1.05 15.39
CA TRP A 43 -3.82 0.75 16.74
C TRP A 43 -2.34 1.08 16.95
N LEU A 44 -1.49 0.84 15.95
CA LEU A 44 -0.08 1.24 15.96
C LEU A 44 0.06 2.76 16.00
N LEU A 45 -0.65 3.49 15.13
CA LEU A 45 -0.62 4.96 15.09
C LEU A 45 -1.06 5.56 16.43
N GLN A 46 -2.08 4.99 17.06
CA GLN A 46 -2.52 5.40 18.39
C GLN A 46 -1.40 5.30 19.43
N ARG A 47 -0.56 4.26 19.35
CA ARG A 47 0.51 4.02 20.33
C ARG A 47 1.78 4.81 20.04
N VAL A 48 2.13 4.95 18.77
CA VAL A 48 3.40 5.57 18.34
C VAL A 48 3.29 7.09 18.25
N VAL A 49 2.20 7.59 17.67
CA VAL A 49 2.05 9.03 17.37
C VAL A 49 1.16 9.72 18.40
N PHE A 50 0.05 9.09 18.77
CA PHE A 50 -0.95 9.69 19.66
C PHE A 50 -0.86 9.17 21.12
N GLY A 51 0.16 8.37 21.43
CA GLY A 51 0.36 7.78 22.74
C GLY A 51 1.05 8.75 23.73
N PRO A 52 1.15 8.37 25.02
CA PRO A 52 1.96 9.13 25.97
C PRO A 52 3.44 9.06 25.57
N VAL A 53 4.16 10.16 25.78
CA VAL A 53 5.61 10.24 25.52
C VAL A 53 6.34 9.22 26.39
N ASN A 54 7.21 8.41 25.78
CA ASN A 54 8.06 7.48 26.50
C ASN A 54 9.42 8.15 26.81
N HIS A 55 9.66 8.44 28.08
CA HIS A 55 10.90 9.08 28.56
C HIS A 55 12.15 8.22 28.41
N ASP A 56 12.01 6.91 28.15
CA ASP A 56 13.15 6.05 27.83
C ASP A 56 13.90 6.51 26.56
N TRP A 57 13.25 7.35 25.73
CA TRP A 57 13.71 7.74 24.39
C TRP A 57 14.26 9.17 24.36
N ASP A 58 14.33 9.84 25.51
CA ASP A 58 14.74 11.26 25.62
C ASP A 58 16.19 11.53 25.15
N ALA A 59 17.01 10.48 25.03
CA ALA A 59 18.37 10.57 24.49
C ALA A 59 18.45 10.46 22.96
N LEU A 60 17.34 10.16 22.27
CA LEU A 60 17.28 10.10 20.82
C LEU A 60 17.18 11.51 20.22
N THR A 61 17.95 11.76 19.17
CA THR A 61 17.89 13.01 18.42
C THR A 61 16.93 12.87 17.25
N ASP A 62 16.15 13.91 16.98
CA ASP A 62 15.26 13.96 15.84
C ASP A 62 16.03 13.94 14.50
N GLN A 63 15.32 13.59 13.43
CA GLN A 63 15.84 13.66 12.06
C GLN A 63 16.01 15.13 11.65
N GLU A 64 17.17 15.72 11.93
CA GLU A 64 17.44 17.14 11.67
C GLU A 64 17.88 17.42 10.22
N HIS A 65 18.32 16.39 9.50
CA HIS A 65 18.93 16.57 8.19
C HIS A 65 17.92 16.54 7.04
N TRP A 66 18.02 17.51 6.12
CA TRP A 66 17.07 17.68 5.01
C TRP A 66 17.02 16.48 4.04
N TRP A 67 18.11 15.71 3.91
CA TRP A 67 18.16 14.55 3.02
C TRP A 67 17.36 13.35 3.56
N GLU A 68 17.20 13.23 4.88
CA GLU A 68 16.38 12.19 5.52
C GLU A 68 14.90 12.43 5.18
N HIS A 69 14.46 13.69 5.26
CA HIS A 69 13.12 14.12 4.82
C HIS A 69 12.92 13.93 3.32
N GLY A 70 13.96 14.18 2.51
CA GLY A 70 13.92 14.02 1.06
C GLY A 70 13.57 12.59 0.63
N ALA A 71 14.14 11.58 1.30
CA ALA A 71 13.86 10.17 1.00
C ALA A 71 12.40 9.79 1.31
N VAL A 72 11.90 10.17 2.49
CA VAL A 72 10.52 9.90 2.90
C VAL A 72 9.52 10.63 1.99
N LEU A 73 9.79 11.90 1.70
CA LEU A 73 8.94 12.71 0.82
C LEU A 73 8.90 12.14 -0.60
N SER A 74 10.05 11.72 -1.14
CA SER A 74 10.13 11.10 -2.47
C SER A 74 9.25 9.85 -2.54
N LEU A 75 9.33 8.96 -1.54
CA LEU A 75 8.49 7.77 -1.49
C LEU A 75 7.01 8.13 -1.36
N ALA A 76 6.65 9.08 -0.49
CA ALA A 76 5.28 9.52 -0.33
C ALA A 76 4.69 10.08 -1.63
N VAL A 77 5.48 10.86 -2.38
CA VAL A 77 5.09 11.40 -3.69
C VAL A 77 4.80 10.26 -4.66
N PHE A 78 5.65 9.24 -4.78
CA PHE A 78 5.39 8.12 -5.68
C PHE A 78 4.16 7.29 -5.26
N VAL A 79 3.96 7.07 -3.96
CA VAL A 79 2.79 6.33 -3.45
C VAL A 79 1.49 7.05 -3.78
N VAL A 80 1.46 8.39 -3.66
CA VAL A 80 0.28 9.20 -4.01
C VAL A 80 0.13 9.31 -5.53
N LEU A 81 1.21 9.60 -6.25
CA LEU A 81 1.20 9.74 -7.71
C LEU A 81 0.65 8.48 -8.39
N LEU A 82 1.16 7.31 -8.02
CA LEU A 82 0.70 6.03 -8.57
C LEU A 82 -0.68 5.64 -8.05
N GLY A 83 -1.08 6.12 -6.88
CA GLY A 83 -2.45 5.93 -6.37
C GLY A 83 -3.50 6.76 -7.12
N VAL A 84 -3.15 7.97 -7.55
CA VAL A 84 -4.03 8.88 -8.30
C VAL A 84 -3.99 8.60 -9.80
N TYR A 85 -2.81 8.32 -10.35
CA TYR A 85 -2.60 8.06 -11.77
C TYR A 85 -1.83 6.74 -12.00
N PRO A 86 -2.50 5.58 -11.80
CA PRO A 86 -1.86 4.27 -11.90
C PRO A 86 -1.44 3.86 -13.31
N ALA A 87 -2.02 4.48 -14.35
CA ALA A 87 -1.69 4.22 -15.75
C ALA A 87 -0.20 4.35 -16.06
N LEU A 88 0.52 5.25 -15.37
CA LEU A 88 1.98 5.39 -15.47
C LEU A 88 2.74 4.06 -15.31
N LEU A 89 2.26 3.20 -14.42
CA LEU A 89 2.88 1.91 -14.13
C LEU A 89 2.18 0.78 -14.88
N MET A 90 0.84 0.79 -14.94
CA MET A 90 0.07 -0.29 -15.57
C MET A 90 0.35 -0.42 -17.06
N ASP A 91 0.42 0.70 -17.80
CA ASP A 91 0.70 0.69 -19.24
C ASP A 91 2.08 0.07 -19.57
N MET A 92 3.02 0.12 -18.61
CA MET A 92 4.33 -0.49 -18.75
C MET A 92 4.31 -2.00 -18.47
N ILE A 93 3.41 -2.46 -17.58
CA ILE A 93 3.35 -3.86 -17.12
C ILE A 93 2.40 -4.70 -17.99
N ASP A 94 1.32 -4.10 -18.51
CA ASP A 94 0.28 -4.81 -19.27
C ASP A 94 0.80 -5.62 -20.46
N PRO A 95 1.75 -5.14 -21.31
CA PRO A 95 2.30 -5.94 -22.39
C PRO A 95 3.04 -7.19 -21.89
N ALA A 96 3.74 -7.07 -20.76
CA ALA A 96 4.44 -8.19 -20.14
C ALA A 96 3.43 -9.21 -19.59
N ILE A 97 2.37 -8.76 -18.92
CA ILE A 97 1.30 -9.64 -18.43
C ILE A 97 0.60 -10.34 -19.59
N ALA A 98 0.29 -9.65 -20.69
CA ALA A 98 -0.34 -10.27 -21.85
C ALA A 98 0.49 -11.43 -22.43
N SER A 99 1.81 -11.28 -22.45
CA SER A 99 2.72 -12.36 -22.87
C SER A 99 2.69 -13.57 -21.91
N VAL A 100 2.55 -13.32 -20.60
CA VAL A 100 2.47 -14.37 -19.57
C VAL A 100 1.14 -15.12 -19.66
N ILE A 101 0.03 -14.41 -19.85
CA ILE A 101 -1.31 -15.00 -20.00
C ILE A 101 -1.34 -15.89 -21.26
N ALA A 102 -0.86 -15.38 -22.40
CA ALA A 102 -0.77 -16.15 -23.64
C ALA A 102 0.12 -17.39 -23.50
N GLY A 103 1.25 -17.27 -22.78
CA GLY A 103 2.15 -18.40 -22.49
C GLY A 103 1.54 -19.43 -21.54
N ALA A 104 0.65 -19.02 -20.64
CA ALA A 104 -0.10 -19.90 -19.74
C ALA A 104 -1.30 -20.59 -20.42
N GLY A 105 -1.65 -20.21 -21.66
CA GLY A 105 -2.80 -20.73 -22.38
C GLY A 105 -4.15 -20.28 -21.81
N LEU A 106 -4.16 -19.13 -21.13
CA LEU A 106 -5.36 -18.47 -20.60
C LEU A 106 -5.86 -17.38 -21.56
#